data_AF-A0A2H9Q1J9-F1
#
_entry.id   AF-A0A2H9Q1J9-F1
#
_cell.length_a   1.000
_cell.length_b   1.000
_cell.length_c   1.000
_cell.angle_alpha   90.00
_cell.angle_beta   90.00
_cell.angle_gamma   90.00
#
_symmetry.space_group_name_H-M   'P 1'
#
loop_
_entity.id
_entity.type
_entity.pdbx_description
1 polymer ?
#
loop_
_entity_poly.entity_id
_entity_poly.type
_entity_poly.pdbx_seq_one_letter_code
_entity_poly.pdbx_strand_id
1 'polypeptide(L)'
;MEKDKNKKGWIKIVEVFMAIALLLGFLMVIIWAMDRSEKNMFLTEENNIKILKGIEIEPSLRNSVLSLEIPSYSDGENFPTELEEYLSNNTLLGQECLLYVCEATGECNMEVDLNKEIYSSEILIFSNLTSYSPRKLKVFCYNA
;
A
#
# COMPACT_ATOMS: atom_id res chain seq x y z
N MET A 1 12.07 61.47 -32.51
CA MET A 1 10.97 60.51 -32.27
C MET A 1 11.60 59.15 -32.00
N GLU A 2 11.83 58.77 -30.74
CA GLU A 2 12.42 57.47 -30.42
C GLU A 2 12.03 57.07 -28.98
N LYS A 3 10.86 56.45 -28.79
CA LYS A 3 10.42 56.00 -27.45
C LYS A 3 9.71 54.63 -27.41
N ASP A 4 9.49 53.98 -28.56
CA ASP A 4 8.71 52.72 -28.61
C ASP A 4 9.51 51.43 -28.81
N LYS A 5 10.82 51.50 -29.12
CA LYS A 5 11.64 50.28 -29.31
C LYS A 5 11.90 49.51 -28.01
N ASN A 6 11.96 50.20 -26.87
CA ASN A 6 12.22 49.55 -25.58
C ASN A 6 11.03 48.70 -25.10
N LYS A 7 9.79 49.14 -25.32
CA LYS A 7 8.59 48.43 -24.83
C LYS A 7 8.43 47.02 -25.41
N LYS A 8 8.81 46.83 -26.69
CA LYS A 8 8.75 45.51 -27.35
C LYS A 8 9.79 44.52 -26.80
N GLY A 9 10.96 45.00 -26.37
CA GLY A 9 11.98 44.15 -25.77
C GLY A 9 11.55 43.61 -24.41
N TRP A 10 10.97 44.47 -23.58
CA TRP A 10 10.43 44.10 -22.26
C TRP A 10 9.33 43.05 -22.36
N ILE A 11 8.43 43.15 -23.34
CA ILE A 11 7.35 42.16 -23.55
C ILE A 11 7.92 40.78 -23.88
N LYS A 12 8.94 40.67 -24.74
CA LYS A 12 9.59 39.39 -25.07
C LYS A 12 10.28 38.76 -23.86
N ILE A 13 10.91 39.59 -23.02
CA ILE A 13 11.56 39.10 -21.79
C ILE A 13 10.51 38.55 -20.83
N VAL A 14 9.40 39.27 -20.65
CA VAL A 14 8.29 38.82 -19.81
C VAL A 14 7.67 37.52 -20.34
N GLU A 15 7.49 37.40 -21.66
CA GLU A 15 6.96 36.20 -22.31
C GLU A 15 7.84 34.96 -22.05
N VAL A 16 9.14 35.07 -22.28
CA VAL A 16 10.09 33.98 -22.03
C VAL A 16 10.16 33.65 -20.54
N PHE A 17 10.15 34.66 -19.68
CA PHE A 17 10.12 34.45 -18.23
C PHE A 17 8.85 33.71 -17.80
N MET A 18 7.69 34.05 -18.36
CA MET A 18 6.43 33.40 -18.04
C MET A 18 6.39 31.95 -18.51
N ALA A 19 6.98 31.66 -19.69
CA ALA A 19 7.15 30.29 -20.17
C ALA A 19 8.04 29.47 -19.23
N ILE A 20 9.16 30.03 -18.77
CA ILE A 20 10.06 29.36 -17.82
C ILE A 20 9.36 29.15 -16.48
N ALA A 21 8.63 30.15 -15.97
CA ALA A 21 7.90 30.06 -14.71
C ALA A 21 6.81 28.97 -14.76
N LEU A 22 6.09 28.85 -15.87
CA LEU A 22 5.10 27.79 -16.07
C LEU A 22 5.74 26.41 -16.11
N LEU A 23 6.88 26.26 -16.80
CA LEU A 23 7.62 25.00 -16.84
C LEU A 23 8.10 24.57 -15.45
N LEU A 24 8.67 25.51 -14.67
CA LEU A 24 9.10 25.25 -13.30
C LEU A 24 7.92 24.91 -12.37
N GLY A 25 6.80 25.63 -12.52
CA GLY A 25 5.58 25.36 -11.74
C GLY A 25 5.03 23.97 -12.02
N PHE A 26 4.97 23.56 -13.29
CA PHE A 26 4.53 22.22 -13.69
C PHE A 26 5.47 21.14 -13.14
N LEU A 27 6.79 21.34 -13.23
CA LEU A 27 7.78 20.42 -12.69
C LEU A 27 7.60 20.22 -11.18
N MET A 28 7.31 21.30 -10.44
CA MET A 28 7.11 21.24 -9.00
C MET A 28 5.87 20.45 -8.60
N VAL A 29 4.78 20.54 -9.38
CA VAL A 29 3.56 19.73 -9.16
C VAL A 29 3.86 18.25 -9.35
N ILE A 30 4.64 17.87 -10.36
CA ILE A 30 5.02 16.47 -10.61
C ILE A 30 5.84 15.93 -9.44
N ILE A 31 6.87 16.66 -9.00
CA ILE A 31 7.72 16.24 -7.88
C ILE A 31 6.90 16.02 -6.61
N TRP A 32 5.98 16.94 -6.31
CA TRP A 32 5.12 16.83 -5.14
C TRP A 32 4.13 15.66 -5.22
N ALA A 33 3.64 15.33 -6.42
CA ALA A 33 2.80 14.16 -6.63
C ALA A 33 3.59 12.85 -6.42
N MET A 34 4.83 12.78 -6.90
CA MET A 34 5.70 11.61 -6.73
C MET A 34 6.07 11.37 -5.26
N ASP A 35 6.49 12.41 -4.54
CA ASP A 35 6.92 12.31 -3.13
C ASP A 35 5.80 11.80 -2.22
N ARG A 36 4.55 12.23 -2.45
CA ARG A 36 3.40 11.72 -1.68
C ARG A 36 3.09 10.25 -1.98
N SER A 37 3.21 9.81 -3.22
CA SER A 37 2.98 8.42 -3.60
C SER A 37 4.02 7.51 -2.94
N GLU A 38 5.31 7.86 -3.02
CA GLU A 38 6.40 7.06 -2.44
C GLU A 38 6.29 6.96 -0.91
N LYS A 39 5.96 8.07 -0.25
CA LYS A 39 5.78 8.07 1.20
C LYS A 39 4.60 7.21 1.65
N ASN A 40 3.48 7.27 0.93
CA ASN A 40 2.30 6.45 1.26
C ASN A 40 2.56 4.96 1.02
N MET A 41 3.28 4.62 -0.05
CA MET A 41 3.73 3.26 -0.32
C MET A 41 4.58 2.72 0.83
N PHE A 42 5.62 3.46 1.23
CA PHE A 42 6.53 3.05 2.29
C PHE A 42 5.80 2.84 3.62
N LEU A 43 4.91 3.78 4.00
CA LEU A 43 4.12 3.67 5.22
C LEU A 43 3.18 2.47 5.21
N THR A 44 2.54 2.19 4.06
CA THR A 44 1.62 1.06 3.92
C THR A 44 2.38 -0.27 3.99
N GLU A 45 3.52 -0.37 3.30
CA GLU A 45 4.36 -1.57 3.35
C GLU A 45 4.92 -1.83 4.76
N GLU A 46 5.40 -0.79 5.45
CA GLU A 46 5.85 -0.92 6.83
C GLU A 46 4.72 -1.38 7.77
N ASN A 47 3.51 -0.86 7.57
CA ASN A 47 2.35 -1.26 8.36
C ASN A 47 1.92 -2.70 8.06
N ASN A 48 1.93 -3.11 6.79
CA ASN A 48 1.65 -4.48 6.38
C ASN A 48 2.59 -5.47 7.06
N ILE A 49 3.89 -5.19 7.06
CA ILE A 49 4.88 -6.02 7.75
C ILE A 49 4.63 -6.04 9.26
N LYS A 50 4.23 -4.93 9.87
CA LYS A 50 3.88 -4.88 11.31
C LYS A 50 2.68 -5.77 11.63
N ILE A 51 1.61 -5.70 10.84
CA ILE A 51 0.43 -6.55 10.97
C ILE A 51 0.83 -8.03 10.90
N LEU A 52 1.55 -8.41 9.83
CA LEU A 52 1.95 -9.80 9.61
C LEU A 52 2.85 -10.33 10.74
N LYS A 53 3.85 -9.56 11.16
CA LYS A 53 4.73 -9.93 12.28
C LYS A 53 3.99 -9.99 13.61
N GLY A 54 3.01 -9.13 13.84
CA GLY A 54 2.21 -9.20 15.06
C GLY A 54 1.40 -10.50 15.13
N ILE A 55 0.82 -10.94 14.01
CA ILE A 55 0.15 -12.25 13.92
C ILE A 55 1.13 -13.41 14.12
N GLU A 56 2.35 -13.31 13.57
CA GLU A 56 3.39 -14.34 13.74
C GLU A 56 3.84 -14.49 15.21
N ILE A 57 4.06 -13.37 15.89
CA ILE A 57 4.58 -13.32 17.25
C ILE A 57 3.52 -13.76 18.26
N GLU A 58 2.29 -13.28 18.13
CA GLU A 58 1.22 -13.55 19.08
C GLU A 58 0.71 -14.99 18.94
N PRO A 59 0.87 -15.87 19.96
CA PRO A 59 0.54 -17.28 19.82
C PRO A 59 -0.93 -17.55 19.52
N SER A 60 -1.87 -16.76 20.04
CA SER A 60 -3.31 -16.94 19.76
C SER A 60 -3.61 -16.71 18.28
N LEU A 61 -3.21 -15.54 17.76
CA LEU A 61 -3.40 -15.17 16.35
C LEU A 61 -2.69 -16.15 15.41
N ARG A 62 -1.44 -16.52 15.75
CA ARG A 62 -0.68 -17.52 14.99
C ARG A 62 -1.44 -18.85 14.91
N ASN A 63 -1.95 -19.34 16.04
CA ASN A 63 -2.70 -20.59 16.09
C ASN A 63 -4.01 -20.50 15.32
N SER A 64 -4.69 -19.35 15.35
CA SER A 64 -5.89 -19.10 14.54
C SER A 64 -5.58 -19.16 13.04
N VAL A 65 -4.45 -18.61 12.59
CA VAL A 65 -4.00 -18.77 11.20
C VAL A 65 -3.67 -20.23 10.88
N LEU A 66 -3.05 -20.96 11.80
CA LEU A 66 -2.63 -22.35 11.62
C LEU A 66 -3.76 -23.38 11.69
N SER A 67 -4.94 -23.01 12.17
CA SER A 67 -6.10 -23.90 12.31
C SER A 67 -7.13 -23.77 11.18
N LEU A 68 -7.08 -22.68 10.40
CA LEU A 68 -8.01 -22.43 9.30
C LEU A 68 -8.05 -23.53 8.23
N GLU A 69 -9.17 -23.69 7.56
CA GLU A 69 -9.18 -24.39 6.26
C GLU A 69 -8.64 -23.43 5.19
N ILE A 70 -7.86 -23.92 4.22
CA ILE A 70 -7.23 -23.08 3.20
C ILE A 70 -7.80 -23.41 1.81
N PRO A 71 -7.97 -22.41 0.91
CA PRO A 71 -7.74 -20.98 1.13
C PRO A 71 -8.82 -20.34 2.03
N SER A 72 -8.42 -19.32 2.81
CA SER A 72 -9.35 -18.54 3.63
C SER A 72 -8.96 -17.06 3.59
N TYR A 73 -9.95 -16.18 3.61
CA TYR A 73 -9.79 -14.75 3.41
C TYR A 73 -10.74 -13.98 4.32
N SER A 74 -10.34 -12.78 4.76
CA SER A 74 -11.06 -11.97 5.75
C SER A 74 -12.44 -11.47 5.29
N ASP A 75 -12.69 -11.42 3.99
CA ASP A 75 -13.99 -11.12 3.39
C ASP A 75 -14.84 -12.39 3.13
N GLY A 76 -14.36 -13.54 3.57
CA GLY A 76 -14.97 -14.85 3.36
C GLY A 76 -15.82 -15.33 4.52
N GLU A 77 -16.63 -16.36 4.26
CA GLU A 77 -17.39 -17.03 5.32
C GLU A 77 -16.46 -17.80 6.26
N ASN A 78 -16.71 -17.71 7.56
CA ASN A 78 -15.98 -18.41 8.63
C ASN A 78 -14.53 -17.96 8.87
N PHE A 79 -14.19 -16.70 8.56
CA PHE A 79 -12.91 -16.14 8.98
C PHE A 79 -12.92 -15.83 10.50
N PRO A 80 -11.79 -16.04 11.23
CA PRO A 80 -11.78 -15.86 12.69
C PRO A 80 -11.94 -14.39 13.07
N THR A 81 -12.92 -14.09 13.92
CA THR A 81 -13.20 -12.72 14.40
C THR A 81 -11.99 -12.08 15.08
N GLU A 82 -11.17 -12.87 15.79
CA GLU A 82 -9.94 -12.37 16.44
C GLU A 82 -8.93 -11.80 15.42
N LEU A 83 -8.82 -12.41 14.24
CA LEU A 83 -7.94 -11.95 13.17
C LEU A 83 -8.52 -10.73 12.46
N GLU A 84 -9.85 -10.69 12.25
CA GLU A 84 -10.55 -9.51 11.73
C GLU A 84 -10.40 -8.30 12.64
N GLU A 85 -10.63 -8.48 13.95
CA GLU A 85 -10.47 -7.42 14.94
C GLU A 85 -9.02 -6.94 14.99
N TYR A 86 -8.05 -7.87 14.97
CA TYR A 86 -6.65 -7.53 14.91
C TYR A 86 -6.31 -6.73 13.65
N LEU A 87 -6.77 -7.19 12.48
CA LEU A 87 -6.55 -6.50 11.20
C LEU A 87 -7.15 -5.09 11.23
N SER A 88 -8.40 -4.95 11.64
CA SER A 88 -9.10 -3.67 11.73
C SER A 88 -8.40 -2.70 12.69
N ASN A 89 -7.95 -3.17 13.85
CA ASN A 89 -7.30 -2.33 14.86
C ASN A 89 -5.89 -1.87 14.46
N ASN A 90 -5.23 -2.59 13.56
CA ASN A 90 -3.88 -2.29 13.08
C ASN A 90 -3.85 -1.73 11.65
N THR A 91 -5.01 -1.57 11.01
CA THR A 91 -5.14 -0.93 9.71
C THR A 91 -5.01 0.59 9.86
N LEU A 92 -4.30 1.24 8.93
CA LEU A 92 -4.14 2.69 8.95
C LEU A 92 -5.48 3.39 8.64
N LEU A 93 -5.69 4.56 9.27
CA LEU A 93 -6.87 5.38 9.01
C LEU A 93 -6.98 5.75 7.52
N GLY A 94 -8.16 5.51 6.93
CA GLY A 94 -8.43 5.76 5.52
C GLY A 94 -7.97 4.63 4.58
N GLN A 95 -7.55 3.49 5.12
CA GLN A 95 -7.26 2.29 4.36
C GLN A 95 -8.24 1.16 4.68
N GLU A 96 -8.41 0.28 3.71
CA GLU A 96 -9.05 -1.01 3.87
C GLU A 96 -8.00 -2.08 3.60
N CYS A 97 -7.94 -3.07 4.48
CA CYS A 97 -7.01 -4.18 4.38
C CYS A 97 -7.76 -5.51 4.40
N LEU A 98 -7.29 -6.44 3.57
CA LEU A 98 -7.77 -7.82 3.52
C LEU A 98 -6.62 -8.77 3.84
N LEU A 99 -6.93 -9.83 4.57
CA LEU A 99 -5.97 -10.83 5.01
C LEU A 99 -6.31 -12.18 4.38
N TYR A 100 -5.33 -12.79 3.74
CA TYR A 100 -5.47 -14.04 2.99
C TYR A 100 -4.53 -15.10 3.57
N VAL A 101 -5.05 -16.30 3.77
CA VAL A 101 -4.34 -17.48 4.24
C VAL A 101 -4.39 -18.55 3.16
N CYS A 102 -3.22 -18.94 2.67
CA CYS A 102 -3.07 -19.83 1.54
C CYS A 102 -1.98 -20.90 1.79
N GLU A 103 -1.86 -21.86 0.88
CA GLU A 103 -0.73 -22.79 0.87
C GLU A 103 0.61 -22.06 0.71
N ALA A 104 1.66 -22.58 1.34
CA ALA A 104 2.99 -21.98 1.28
C ALA A 104 3.52 -21.82 -0.16
N THR A 105 3.28 -22.80 -1.02
CA THR A 105 3.68 -22.79 -2.43
C THR A 105 2.56 -22.37 -3.39
N GLY A 106 1.33 -22.22 -2.89
CA GLY A 106 0.17 -21.87 -3.69
C GLY A 106 0.13 -20.38 -4.07
N GLU A 107 -0.68 -20.08 -5.08
CA GLU A 107 -1.05 -18.70 -5.39
C GLU A 107 -1.95 -18.15 -4.29
N CYS A 108 -1.72 -16.89 -3.92
CA CYS A 108 -2.49 -16.18 -2.92
C CYS A 108 -2.77 -14.81 -3.52
N ASN A 109 -3.79 -14.77 -4.37
CA ASN A 109 -4.14 -13.62 -5.18
C ASN A 109 -5.52 -13.10 -4.72
N MET A 110 -5.66 -11.78 -4.69
CA MET A 110 -6.97 -11.17 -4.54
C MET A 110 -7.75 -11.41 -5.84
N GLU A 111 -8.94 -11.99 -5.73
CA GLU A 111 -9.78 -12.28 -6.91
C GLU A 111 -10.50 -11.03 -7.45
N VAL A 112 -10.49 -9.94 -6.67
CA VAL A 112 -11.15 -8.68 -7.00
C VAL A 112 -10.17 -7.71 -7.65
N ASP A 113 -10.47 -7.29 -8.88
CA ASP A 113 -9.80 -6.17 -9.53
C ASP A 113 -10.38 -4.85 -9.00
N LEU A 114 -9.75 -4.34 -7.95
CA LEU A 114 -9.98 -2.97 -7.51
C LEU A 114 -9.13 -2.08 -8.42
N ASN A 115 -9.78 -1.17 -9.15
CA ASN A 115 -9.11 -0.19 -10.01
C ASN A 115 -8.41 0.90 -9.15
N LYS A 116 -7.61 0.44 -8.17
CA LYS A 116 -6.93 1.14 -7.08
C LYS A 116 -5.51 0.57 -6.98
N GLU A 117 -4.60 1.37 -6.46
CA GLU A 117 -3.26 0.87 -6.12
C GLU A 117 -3.34 0.00 -4.86
N ILE A 118 -2.97 -1.28 -5.00
CA ILE A 118 -2.99 -2.27 -3.92
C ILE A 118 -1.55 -2.55 -3.48
N TYR A 119 -1.30 -2.39 -2.19
CA TYR A 119 -0.03 -2.73 -1.56
C TYR A 119 -0.15 -4.10 -0.90
N SER A 120 0.71 -5.04 -1.29
CA SER A 120 0.69 -6.40 -0.77
C SER A 120 1.99 -6.79 -0.10
N SER A 121 1.90 -7.48 1.03
CA SER A 121 3.05 -8.09 1.70
C SER A 121 2.70 -9.49 2.19
N GLU A 122 3.67 -10.39 2.26
CA GLU A 122 3.46 -11.78 2.67
C GLU A 122 4.56 -12.29 3.60
N ILE A 123 4.18 -13.24 4.45
CA ILE A 123 5.08 -14.03 5.29
C ILE A 123 4.68 -15.51 5.27
N LEU A 124 5.59 -16.38 5.72
CA LEU A 124 5.30 -17.78 5.99
C LEU A 124 5.21 -18.00 7.51
N ILE A 125 4.10 -18.57 7.95
CA ILE A 125 3.87 -18.94 9.34
C ILE A 125 4.07 -20.45 9.49
N PHE A 126 4.93 -20.85 10.42
CA PHE A 126 5.25 -22.25 10.71
C PHE A 126 4.57 -22.71 12.00
N SER A 127 4.09 -23.95 12.02
CA SER A 127 3.43 -24.54 13.20
C SER A 127 4.41 -24.85 14.32
N ASN A 128 5.57 -25.41 13.99
CA ASN A 128 6.66 -25.71 14.91
C ASN A 128 7.97 -25.99 14.13
N LEU A 129 9.05 -26.27 14.86
CA LEU A 129 10.38 -26.56 14.28
C LEU A 129 10.52 -27.98 13.72
N THR A 130 9.53 -28.85 13.88
CA THR A 130 9.66 -30.31 13.66
C THR A 130 8.72 -30.88 12.60
N SER A 131 7.59 -30.22 12.34
CA SER A 131 6.59 -30.57 11.34
C SER A 131 6.49 -29.47 10.29
N TYR A 132 6.79 -29.81 9.05
CA TYR A 132 6.75 -28.85 7.94
C TYR A 132 5.34 -28.78 7.35
N SER A 133 4.53 -27.88 7.89
CA SER A 133 3.21 -27.51 7.34
C SER A 133 3.01 -25.98 7.41
N PRO A 134 3.88 -25.18 6.76
CA PRO A 134 3.76 -23.74 6.78
C PRO A 134 2.52 -23.25 6.04
N ARG A 135 2.00 -22.10 6.46
CA ARG A 135 0.93 -21.38 5.79
C ARG A 135 1.46 -20.04 5.31
N LYS A 136 1.05 -19.63 4.11
CA LYS A 136 1.33 -18.29 3.59
C LYS A 136 0.25 -17.35 4.10
N LEU A 137 0.67 -16.29 4.77
CA LEU A 137 -0.20 -15.20 5.20
C LEU A 137 0.14 -13.98 4.36
N LYS A 138 -0.85 -13.42 3.68
CA LYS A 138 -0.70 -12.26 2.81
C LYS A 138 -1.72 -11.20 3.15
N VAL A 139 -1.26 -9.96 3.31
CA VAL A 139 -2.13 -8.81 3.53
C VAL A 139 -2.14 -7.94 2.28
N PHE A 140 -3.31 -7.45 1.94
CA PHE A 140 -3.53 -6.50 0.86
C PHE A 140 -4.19 -5.27 1.43
N CYS A 141 -3.57 -4.10 1.27
CA CYS A 141 -4.13 -2.84 1.74
C CYS A 141 -4.24 -1.85 0.58
N TYR A 142 -5.34 -1.10 0.57
CA TYR A 142 -5.61 -0.06 -0.41
C TYR A 142 -6.32 1.11 0.27
N ASN A 143 -6.28 2.29 -0.36
CA ASN A 143 -6.98 3.47 0.17
C ASN A 143 -8.49 3.31 -0.06
N ALA A 144 -9.29 3.58 0.99
CA ALA A 144 -10.75 3.50 0.96
C ALA A 144 -11.36 4.50 -0.03
#